data_AF-A0A953PFR2-F1
#
_entry.id   AF-A0A953PFR2-F1
#
_cell.length_a   1.000
_cell.length_b   1.000
_cell.length_c   1.000
_cell.angle_alpha   90.00
_cell.angle_beta   90.00
_cell.angle_gamma   90.00
#
_symmetry.space_group_name_H-M   'P 1'
#
loop_
_entity.id
_entity.type
_entity.pdbx_description
1 polymer ?
#
loop_
_entity_poly.entity_id
_entity_poly.type
_entity_poly.pdbx_seq_one_letter_code
_entity_poly.pdbx_strand_id
1 'polypeptide(L)'
;MSYNVGQKAIKTARVRGLFVAALVLACAFSTVTLAAAQVTVPAVPDTIAVPVGNSAYLVGHAFGSQGYTCLPTSTGTAWNPTARPEATLFTDLFGSQFQIITHFQSINENPKPGIVPPLSGNAT
;
A
#
# COMPACT_ATOMS: atom_id res chain seq x y z
N MET A 1 5.36 -64.73 -31.39
CA MET A 1 6.05 -63.82 -30.46
C MET A 1 5.60 -62.39 -30.76
N SER A 2 4.53 -61.89 -30.13
CA SER A 2 3.99 -60.52 -30.41
C SER A 2 3.26 -59.88 -29.21
N TYR A 3 2.89 -60.67 -28.20
CA TYR A 3 2.08 -60.21 -27.06
C TYR A 3 2.80 -59.28 -26.06
N ASN A 4 4.15 -59.23 -26.06
CA ASN A 4 4.92 -58.54 -25.00
C ASN A 4 5.13 -57.03 -25.24
N VAL A 5 4.95 -56.53 -26.47
CA VAL A 5 5.23 -55.12 -26.81
C VAL A 5 4.04 -54.21 -26.45
N GLY A 6 2.81 -54.64 -26.74
CA GLY A 6 1.59 -53.88 -26.41
C GLY A 6 1.34 -53.73 -24.91
N GLN A 7 1.60 -54.77 -24.12
CA GLN A 7 1.43 -54.72 -22.66
C GLN A 7 2.44 -53.78 -21.97
N LYS A 8 3.66 -53.68 -22.50
CA LYS A 8 4.66 -52.72 -22.00
C LYS A 8 4.26 -51.28 -22.31
N ALA A 9 3.76 -51.00 -23.52
CA ALA A 9 3.32 -49.65 -23.90
C ALA A 9 2.15 -49.13 -23.03
N ILE A 10 1.16 -49.98 -22.76
CA ILE A 10 -0.02 -49.64 -21.92
C ILE A 10 0.39 -49.34 -20.47
N LYS A 11 1.33 -50.12 -19.90
CA LYS A 11 1.84 -49.88 -18.54
C LYS A 11 2.61 -48.57 -18.45
N THR A 12 3.46 -48.25 -19.43
CA THR A 12 4.23 -47.00 -19.45
C THR A 12 3.34 -45.77 -19.62
N ALA A 13 2.28 -45.84 -20.43
CA ALA A 13 1.31 -44.76 -20.59
C ALA A 13 0.54 -44.49 -19.28
N ARG A 14 0.14 -45.54 -18.57
CA ARG A 14 -0.57 -45.43 -17.28
C ARG A 14 0.30 -44.84 -16.17
N VAL A 15 1.58 -45.23 -16.12
CA VAL A 15 2.55 -44.67 -15.17
C VAL A 15 2.79 -43.17 -15.43
N ARG A 16 2.95 -42.78 -16.71
CA ARG A 16 3.08 -41.36 -17.08
C ARG A 16 1.86 -40.52 -16.69
N GLY A 17 0.64 -41.04 -16.89
CA GLY A 17 -0.58 -40.36 -16.48
C GLY A 17 -0.67 -40.12 -14.97
N LEU A 18 -0.25 -41.10 -14.17
CA LEU A 18 -0.21 -40.98 -12.70
C LEU A 18 0.79 -39.92 -12.22
N PHE A 19 1.98 -39.85 -12.84
CA PHE A 19 2.97 -38.82 -12.51
C PHE A 19 2.50 -37.40 -12.86
N VAL A 20 1.84 -37.22 -14.01
CA VAL A 20 1.27 -35.92 -14.40
C VAL A 20 0.15 -35.51 -13.45
N ALA A 21 -0.74 -36.44 -13.08
CA ALA A 21 -1.81 -36.15 -12.13
C ALA A 21 -1.26 -35.78 -10.73
N ALA A 22 -0.23 -36.48 -10.25
CA ALA A 22 0.42 -36.17 -8.98
C ALA A 22 1.11 -34.80 -9.00
N LEU A 23 1.76 -34.43 -10.11
CA LEU A 23 2.41 -33.13 -10.27
C LEU A 23 1.39 -31.98 -10.28
N VAL A 24 0.28 -32.13 -11.01
CA VAL A 24 -0.81 -31.13 -11.03
C VAL A 24 -1.42 -30.95 -9.65
N LEU A 25 -1.62 -32.05 -8.92
CA LEU A 25 -2.14 -32.00 -7.55
C LEU A 25 -1.18 -31.28 -6.60
N ALA A 26 0.13 -31.55 -6.69
CA ALA A 26 1.14 -30.86 -5.89
C ALA A 26 1.20 -29.35 -6.18
N CYS A 27 1.13 -28.94 -7.45
CA CYS A 27 1.10 -27.53 -7.84
C CYS A 27 -0.18 -26.80 -7.37
N ALA A 28 -1.31 -27.50 -7.32
CA ALA A 28 -2.58 -26.94 -6.84
C ALA A 28 -2.57 -26.67 -5.32
N PHE A 29 -1.81 -27.44 -4.54
CA PHE A 29 -1.74 -27.29 -3.07
C PHE A 29 -0.53 -26.48 -2.58
N SER A 30 0.47 -26.20 -3.42
CA SER A 30 1.63 -25.38 -3.04
C SER A 30 1.33 -23.89 -2.78
N THR A 31 0.09 -23.45 -2.95
CA THR A 31 -0.32 -22.04 -2.76
C THR A 31 -1.02 -21.75 -1.42
N VAL A 32 -1.21 -22.74 -0.55
CA VAL A 32 -1.98 -22.57 0.69
C VAL A 32 -1.10 -22.69 1.93
N THR A 33 -0.14 -21.77 2.09
CA THR A 33 0.41 -21.45 3.40
C THR A 33 0.54 -19.94 3.56
N LEU A 34 -0.60 -19.25 3.52
CA LEU A 34 -0.71 -17.95 4.16
C LEU A 34 -1.43 -18.15 5.49
N ALA A 35 -0.69 -18.69 6.48
CA ALA A 35 -1.08 -18.50 7.87
C ALA A 35 -0.86 -17.01 8.17
N ALA A 36 -1.82 -16.18 7.76
CA ALA A 36 -1.88 -14.81 8.18
C ALA A 36 -1.97 -14.86 9.71
N ALA A 37 -0.90 -14.43 10.40
CA ALA A 37 -0.98 -14.16 11.82
C ALA A 37 -2.20 -13.24 12.00
N GLN A 38 -3.20 -13.73 12.72
CA GLN A 38 -4.47 -13.03 12.86
C GLN A 38 -4.23 -11.81 13.74
N VAL A 39 -3.85 -10.70 13.12
CA VAL A 39 -3.68 -9.40 13.79
C VAL A 39 -5.06 -9.01 14.30
N THR A 40 -5.23 -9.05 15.63
CA THR A 40 -6.44 -8.52 16.26
C THR A 40 -6.36 -7.00 16.17
N VAL A 41 -7.14 -6.42 15.27
CA VAL A 41 -7.20 -4.96 15.11
C VAL A 41 -7.79 -4.38 16.41
N PRO A 42 -7.11 -3.41 17.05
CA PRO A 42 -7.67 -2.75 18.22
C PRO A 42 -8.98 -2.05 17.85
N ALA A 43 -9.95 -2.04 18.78
CA ALA A 43 -11.19 -1.33 18.56
C ALA A 43 -10.91 0.15 18.25
N VAL A 44 -11.52 0.66 17.18
CA VAL A 44 -11.42 2.07 16.82
C VAL A 44 -12.11 2.87 17.92
N PRO A 45 -11.43 3.82 18.59
CA PRO A 45 -12.06 4.67 19.58
C PRO A 45 -13.27 5.40 18.99
N ASP A 46 -14.36 5.51 19.75
CA ASP A 46 -15.61 6.15 19.29
C ASP A 46 -15.38 7.59 18.77
N THR A 47 -14.40 8.29 19.33
CA THR A 47 -14.03 9.67 18.93
C THR A 47 -13.53 9.76 17.48
N ILE A 48 -13.00 8.67 16.92
CA ILE A 48 -12.51 8.59 15.53
C ILE A 48 -13.25 7.52 14.72
N ALA A 49 -14.32 6.94 15.29
CA ALA A 49 -15.12 5.97 14.60
C ALA A 49 -15.87 6.64 13.45
N VAL A 50 -15.84 5.99 12.29
CA VAL A 50 -16.59 6.44 11.12
C VAL A 50 -18.09 6.34 11.45
N PRO A 51 -18.89 7.42 11.30
CA PRO A 51 -20.31 7.37 11.61
C PRO A 51 -21.04 6.33 10.74
N VAL A 52 -22.10 5.72 11.29
CA VAL A 52 -22.90 4.70 10.61
C VAL A 52 -23.43 5.23 9.28
N GLY A 53 -23.34 4.39 8.24
CA GLY A 53 -23.83 4.71 6.89
C GLY A 53 -22.77 5.28 5.94
N ASN A 54 -21.56 5.58 6.42
CA ASN A 54 -20.44 5.99 5.57
C ASN A 54 -19.63 4.78 5.09
N SER A 55 -19.08 4.90 3.89
CA SER A 55 -18.21 3.91 3.25
C SER A 55 -16.95 4.58 2.70
N ALA A 56 -15.82 3.87 2.69
CA ALA A 56 -14.63 4.33 1.99
C ALA A 56 -14.94 4.44 0.49
N TYR A 57 -14.69 5.62 -0.10
CA TYR A 57 -14.95 5.87 -1.52
C TYR A 57 -13.67 5.95 -2.37
N LEU A 58 -12.51 6.19 -1.73
CA LEU A 58 -11.21 6.33 -2.37
C LEU A 58 -10.11 5.89 -1.41
N VAL A 59 -9.15 5.12 -1.91
CA VAL A 59 -7.91 4.78 -1.21
C VAL A 59 -6.75 5.28 -2.06
N GLY A 60 -5.84 6.03 -1.44
CA GLY A 60 -4.64 6.52 -2.11
C GLY A 60 -3.40 6.39 -1.23
N HIS A 61 -2.24 6.49 -1.86
CA HIS A 61 -0.93 6.41 -1.25
C HIS A 61 -0.16 7.69 -1.55
N ALA A 62 0.28 8.38 -0.49
CA ALA A 62 1.03 9.61 -0.61
C ALA A 62 2.54 9.34 -0.54
N PHE A 63 3.29 9.94 -1.46
CA PHE A 63 4.76 9.94 -1.47
C PHE A 63 5.24 11.38 -1.42
N GLY A 64 6.16 11.67 -0.50
CA GLY A 64 6.57 13.04 -0.26
C GLY A 64 7.68 13.17 0.76
N SER A 65 8.12 14.40 0.97
CA SER A 65 9.08 14.74 2.00
C SER A 65 8.47 15.75 2.95
N GLN A 66 8.82 15.60 4.23
CA GLN A 66 8.52 16.60 5.25
C GLN A 66 9.82 17.31 5.61
N GLY A 67 10.22 18.27 4.77
CA GLY A 67 11.39 19.10 5.02
C GLY A 67 11.07 20.21 6.02
N TYR A 68 11.71 20.18 7.19
CA TYR A 68 11.73 21.31 8.14
C TYR A 68 13.17 21.62 8.49
N THR A 69 13.58 22.89 8.38
CA THR A 69 14.93 23.30 8.79
C THR A 69 14.87 23.88 10.19
N CYS A 70 15.56 23.29 11.16
CA CYS A 70 15.70 23.89 12.49
C CYS A 70 16.77 25.00 12.42
N LEU A 71 16.39 26.24 12.76
CA LEU A 71 17.29 27.40 12.76
C LEU A 71 17.44 27.98 14.18
N PRO A 72 18.61 28.54 14.53
CA PRO A 72 18.80 29.28 15.77
C PRO A 72 17.97 30.57 15.79
N THR A 73 17.51 30.96 16.98
CA THR A 73 16.84 32.23 17.29
C THR A 73 17.60 32.97 18.39
N SER A 74 17.19 34.20 18.73
CA SER A 74 17.80 34.97 19.82
C SER A 74 17.64 34.34 21.20
N THR A 75 16.69 33.40 21.37
CA THR A 75 16.37 32.76 22.65
C THR A 75 16.42 31.23 22.61
N GLY A 76 16.79 30.61 21.48
CA GLY A 76 16.78 29.15 21.34
C GLY A 76 16.85 28.69 19.88
N THR A 77 15.98 27.74 19.52
CA THR A 77 15.84 27.23 18.14
C THR A 77 14.37 27.19 17.73
N ALA A 78 14.10 27.35 16.44
CA ALA A 78 12.76 27.27 15.87
C ALA A 78 12.77 26.58 14.52
N TRP A 79 11.66 25.90 14.20
CA TRP A 79 11.45 25.31 12.88
C TRP A 79 11.16 26.40 11.85
N ASN A 80 11.98 26.47 10.82
CA ASN A 80 11.82 27.38 9.70
C ASN A 80 10.81 26.80 8.70
N PRO A 81 9.69 27.50 8.44
CA PRO A 81 8.66 27.03 7.51
C PRO A 81 8.99 27.28 6.03
N THR A 82 10.18 27.80 5.69
CA THR A 82 10.59 28.02 4.29
C THR A 82 10.96 26.72 3.57
N ALA A 83 11.36 25.67 4.31
CA ALA A 83 11.40 24.32 3.73
C ALA A 83 9.96 23.88 3.48
N ARG A 84 9.63 23.52 2.24
CA ARG A 84 8.25 23.20 1.81
C ARG A 84 8.01 21.70 1.84
N PRO A 85 7.27 21.15 2.82
CA PRO A 85 6.69 19.84 2.70
C PRO A 85 5.84 19.74 1.43
N GLU A 86 6.01 18.63 0.73
CA GLU A 86 5.23 18.27 -0.45
C GLU A 86 4.96 16.77 -0.40
N ALA A 87 3.72 16.39 -0.69
CA ALA A 87 3.36 15.00 -0.91
C ALA A 87 2.42 14.88 -2.11
N THR A 88 2.73 13.94 -3.00
CA THR A 88 1.87 13.59 -4.13
C THR A 88 1.08 12.33 -3.81
N LEU A 89 -0.24 12.42 -3.94
CA LEU A 89 -1.19 11.34 -3.72
C LEU A 89 -1.46 10.59 -5.01
N PHE A 90 -1.35 9.28 -4.96
CA PHE A 90 -1.65 8.37 -6.06
C PHE A 90 -2.76 7.40 -5.67
N THR A 91 -3.54 6.94 -6.64
CA THR A 91 -4.43 5.78 -6.51
C THR A 91 -4.02 4.72 -7.51
N ASP A 92 -4.32 3.46 -7.23
CA ASP A 92 -4.23 2.42 -8.24
C ASP A 92 -5.48 2.46 -9.13
N LEU A 93 -5.29 2.54 -10.45
CA LEU A 93 -6.33 2.22 -11.43
C LEU A 93 -5.74 1.22 -12.42
N PHE A 94 -6.43 0.11 -12.62
CA PHE A 94 -6.03 -0.94 -13.57
C PHE A 94 -4.61 -1.51 -13.33
N GLY A 95 -4.14 -1.55 -12.08
CA GLY A 95 -2.81 -2.03 -11.72
C GLY A 95 -1.68 -1.03 -11.99
N SER A 96 -2.03 0.24 -12.21
CA SER A 96 -1.09 1.34 -12.44
C SER A 96 -1.36 2.48 -11.47
N GLN A 97 -0.31 3.17 -11.03
CA GLN A 97 -0.46 4.34 -10.18
C GLN A 97 -0.87 5.57 -11.00
N PHE A 98 -1.97 6.18 -10.61
CA PHE A 98 -2.48 7.44 -11.16
C PHE A 98 -2.38 8.53 -10.12
N GLN A 99 -1.71 9.62 -10.47
CA GLN A 99 -1.62 10.80 -9.62
C GLN A 99 -3.00 11.48 -9.52
N ILE A 100 -3.45 11.73 -8.29
CA ILE A 100 -4.71 12.42 -8.01
C ILE A 100 -4.44 13.90 -7.77
N ILE A 101 -3.52 14.20 -6.86
CA ILE A 101 -3.25 15.57 -6.40
C ILE A 101 -1.85 15.63 -5.78
N THR A 102 -1.19 16.78 -5.92
CA THR A 102 -0.01 17.13 -5.14
C THR A 102 -0.40 18.14 -4.08
N HIS A 103 -0.16 17.78 -2.82
CA HIS A 103 -0.40 18.63 -1.66
C HIS A 103 0.89 19.32 -1.25
N PHE A 104 0.87 20.66 -1.22
CA PHE A 104 1.94 21.50 -0.68
C PHE A 104 1.60 21.94 0.73
N GLN A 105 2.58 22.38 1.50
CA GLN A 105 2.34 23.01 2.81
C GLN A 105 1.27 24.10 2.69
N SER A 106 0.15 23.88 3.40
CA SER A 106 -0.95 24.83 3.47
C SER A 106 -0.62 26.00 4.40
N ILE A 107 -1.31 27.12 4.20
CA ILE A 107 -1.30 28.25 5.12
C ILE A 107 -1.85 27.78 6.47
N ASN A 108 -1.20 28.16 7.56
CA ASN A 108 -1.77 27.94 8.88
C ASN A 108 -2.93 28.94 9.10
N GLU A 109 -4.16 28.44 9.09
CA GLU A 109 -5.41 29.22 9.22
C GLU A 109 -5.58 29.88 10.60
N ASN A 110 -4.87 29.37 11.62
CA ASN A 110 -4.88 29.96 12.96
C ASN A 110 -3.44 30.12 13.49
N PRO A 111 -2.69 31.10 12.95
CA PRO A 111 -1.32 31.32 13.37
C PRO A 111 -1.28 31.79 14.83
N LYS A 112 -0.25 31.37 15.56
CA LYS A 112 -0.02 31.89 16.91
C LYS A 112 0.14 33.42 16.86
N PRO A 113 -0.33 34.16 17.88
CA PRO A 113 -0.15 35.62 17.93
C PRO A 113 1.31 36.01 17.70
N GLY A 114 1.54 36.98 16.81
CA GLY A 114 2.90 37.46 16.46
C GLY A 114 3.63 36.61 15.41
N ILE A 115 3.03 35.53 14.90
CA ILE A 115 3.58 34.73 13.80
C ILE A 115 2.86 35.10 12.50
N VAL A 116 3.62 35.58 11.52
CA VAL A 116 3.11 35.76 10.15
C VAL A 116 3.22 34.42 9.44
N PRO A 117 2.10 33.75 9.10
CA PRO A 117 2.17 32.51 8.35
C PRO A 117 2.77 32.79 6.95
N PRO A 118 3.63 31.91 6.44
CA PRO A 118 4.11 32.04 5.07
C PRO A 118 2.93 31.95 4.10
N LEU A 119 2.98 32.72 3.01
CA LEU A 119 2.01 32.66 1.90
C LEU A 119 2.17 31.38 1.03
N SER A 120 2.89 30.37 1.54
CA SER A 120 3.08 29.11 0.83
C SER A 120 1.74 28.38 0.69
N GLY A 121 1.44 27.90 -0.52
CA GLY A 121 0.20 27.15 -0.81
C GLY A 121 -0.83 27.90 -1.65
N ASN A 122 -0.59 29.16 -2.05
CA ASN A 122 -1.45 29.83 -3.05
C ASN A 122 -1.13 29.29 -4.46
N ALA A 123 -1.78 28.21 -4.87
CA ALA A 123 -1.85 27.82 -6.28
C ALA A 123 -2.97 28.65 -6.94
N THR A 124 -2.59 29.73 -7.62
CA THR A 124 -3.44 30.36 -8.66
C THR A 124 -3.48 29.50 -9.91
#